data_AF-A0A699UTV0-F1
#
_entry.id   AF-A0A699UTV0-F1
#
_cell.length_a   1.000
_cell.length_b   1.000
_cell.length_c   1.000
_cell.angle_alpha   90.00
_cell.angle_beta   90.00
_cell.angle_gamma   90.00
#
_symmetry.space_group_name_H-M   'P 1'
#
loop_
_entity.id
_entity.type
_entity.pdbx_description
1 polymer ?
#
loop_
_entity_poly.entity_id
_entity_poly.type
_entity_poly.pdbx_seq_one_letter_code
_entity_poly.pdbx_strand_id
1 'polypeptide(L)'
;MTGKTVLYGLVAGAAGVAAMTLAEKLEQLFTKRPNSYVPAHTLERLLQLPHKPDEERLGLNWNMHWGQGIVLGAVRAIMAERG
;
A
#
# COMPACT_ATOMS: atom_id res chain seq x y z
N MET A 1 14.44 19.40 -10.89
CA MET A 1 13.11 19.57 -10.28
C MET A 1 12.47 18.22 -9.97
N THR A 2 12.47 17.29 -10.91
CA THR A 2 11.90 15.93 -10.76
C THR A 2 12.35 15.15 -9.53
N GLY A 3 13.61 15.28 -9.08
CA GLY A 3 14.05 14.60 -7.84
C GLY A 3 13.27 15.02 -6.59
N LYS A 4 12.93 16.31 -6.46
CA LYS A 4 12.09 16.80 -5.35
C LYS A 4 10.63 16.35 -5.52
N THR A 5 10.12 16.36 -6.75
CA THR A 5 8.78 15.87 -7.11
C THR A 5 8.60 14.41 -6.69
N VAL A 6 9.55 13.53 -7.02
CA VAL A 6 9.53 12.13 -6.61
C VAL A 6 9.52 11.99 -5.09
N LEU A 7 10.40 12.72 -4.39
CA LEU A 7 10.46 12.68 -2.93
C LEU A 7 9.13 13.12 -2.30
N TYR A 8 8.54 14.22 -2.76
CA TYR A 8 7.24 14.67 -2.27
C TYR A 8 6.14 13.66 -2.56
N GLY A 9 6.15 13.04 -3.74
CA GLY A 9 5.21 11.98 -4.08
C GLY A 9 5.35 10.75 -3.18
N LEU A 10 6.58 10.31 -2.87
CA LEU A 10 6.82 9.20 -1.94
C LEU A 10 6.29 9.52 -0.54
N VAL A 11 6.60 10.71 -0.01
CA VAL A 11 6.15 11.14 1.32
C VAL A 11 4.62 11.28 1.37
N ALA A 12 4.02 11.88 0.34
CA ALA A 12 2.57 12.00 0.23
C ALA A 12 1.89 10.63 0.12
N GLY A 13 2.46 9.71 -0.66
CA GLY A 13 1.99 8.32 -0.76
C GLY A 13 2.06 7.58 0.58
N ALA A 14 3.17 7.74 1.31
CA ALA A 14 3.35 7.19 2.66
C ALA A 14 2.31 7.74 3.65
N ALA A 15 2.09 9.06 3.64
CA ALA A 15 1.08 9.69 4.48
C ALA A 15 -0.34 9.22 4.12
N GLY A 16 -0.66 9.09 2.83
CA GLY A 16 -1.95 8.62 2.35
C GLY A 16 -2.25 7.17 2.78
N VAL A 17 -1.30 6.25 2.61
CA VAL A 17 -1.49 4.85 3.04
C VAL A 17 -1.59 4.74 4.56
N ALA A 18 -0.84 5.55 5.33
CA ALA A 18 -0.96 5.59 6.77
C ALA A 18 -2.36 6.06 7.21
N ALA A 19 -2.86 7.16 6.62
CA ALA A 19 -4.20 7.68 6.92
C ALA A 19 -5.30 6.65 6.57
N MET A 20 -5.21 6.01 5.40
CA MET A 20 -6.15 4.96 4.98
C MET A 20 -6.12 3.77 5.95
N THR A 21 -4.92 3.32 6.35
CA THR A 21 -4.76 2.20 7.29
C THR A 21 -5.37 2.51 8.64
N LEU A 22 -5.17 3.73 9.15
CA LEU A 22 -5.75 4.16 10.43
C LEU A 22 -7.28 4.23 10.34
N ALA A 23 -7.82 4.79 9.25
CA ALA A 23 -9.26 4.83 9.02
C ALA A 23 -9.88 3.42 8.96
N GLU A 24 -9.25 2.50 8.24
CA GLU A 24 -9.70 1.10 8.18
C GLU A 24 -9.64 0.43 9.55
N LYS A 25 -8.58 0.65 10.33
CA LYS A 25 -8.47 0.09 11.68
C LYS A 25 -9.54 0.62 12.63
N LEU A 26 -9.87 1.91 12.52
CA LEU A 26 -10.96 2.51 13.27
C LEU A 26 -12.30 1.89 12.87
N GLU A 27 -12.58 1.76 11.57
CA GLU A 27 -13.80 1.10 11.09
C GLU A 27 -13.88 -0.35 11.60
N GLN A 28 -12.81 -1.13 11.46
CA GLN A 28 -12.73 -2.52 11.93
C GLN A 28 -12.96 -2.65 13.42
N LEU A 29 -12.53 -1.66 14.23
CA LEU A 29 -12.78 -1.64 15.67
C LEU A 29 -14.30 -1.55 15.97
N PHE A 30 -15.04 -0.75 15.19
CA PHE A 30 -16.48 -0.59 15.36
C PHE A 30 -17.28 -1.75 14.75
N THR A 31 -16.89 -2.22 13.57
CA THR A 31 -17.63 -3.26 12.82
C THR A 31 -17.23 -4.68 13.22
N LYS A 32 -16.12 -4.85 13.96
CA LYS A 32 -15.49 -6.14 14.27
C LYS A 32 -15.13 -6.96 13.03
N ARG A 33 -14.98 -6.31 11.88
CA ARG A 33 -14.61 -6.94 10.61
C ARG A 33 -13.15 -7.44 10.70
N PRO A 34 -12.84 -8.67 10.24
CA PRO A 34 -11.47 -9.17 10.19
C PRO A 34 -10.62 -8.49 9.10
N ASN A 35 -9.30 -8.66 9.17
CA ASN A 35 -8.37 -8.15 8.16
C ASN A 35 -8.56 -8.83 6.78
N SER A 36 -8.27 -8.08 5.71
CA SER A 36 -8.19 -8.62 4.35
C SER A 36 -6.78 -9.05 3.97
N TYR A 37 -6.66 -10.15 3.22
CA TYR A 37 -5.41 -10.70 2.69
C TYR A 37 -5.32 -10.68 1.16
N VAL A 38 -6.30 -10.08 0.48
CA VAL A 38 -6.30 -9.91 -0.98
C VAL A 38 -5.01 -9.24 -1.51
N PRO A 39 -4.46 -8.20 -0.86
CA PRO A 39 -3.18 -7.61 -1.28
C PRO A 39 -2.03 -8.63 -1.25
N ALA A 40 -1.94 -9.46 -0.21
CA ALA A 40 -0.93 -10.53 -0.14
C ALA A 40 -1.07 -11.53 -1.28
N HIS A 41 -2.29 -11.98 -1.60
CA HIS A 41 -2.54 -12.90 -2.72
C HIS A 41 -2.21 -12.27 -4.06
N THR A 42 -2.43 -10.97 -4.19
CA THR A 42 -2.09 -10.21 -5.41
C THR A 42 -0.58 -10.16 -5.58
N LEU A 43 0.16 -9.81 -4.53
CA LEU A 43 1.61 -9.73 -4.58
C LEU A 43 2.26 -11.11 -4.79
N GLU A 44 1.72 -12.15 -4.16
CA GLU A 44 2.14 -13.54 -4.41
C GLU A 44 2.03 -13.90 -5.88
N ARG A 45 0.89 -13.61 -6.52
CA ARG A 45 0.67 -13.91 -7.94
C ARG A 45 1.60 -13.09 -8.84
N LEU A 46 1.79 -11.81 -8.52
CA LEU A 46 2.70 -10.92 -9.27
C LEU A 46 4.15 -11.41 -9.20
N LEU A 47 4.58 -11.90 -8.03
CA LEU A 47 5.93 -12.40 -7.81
C LEU A 47 6.09 -13.91 -8.07
N GLN A 48 5.03 -14.59 -8.49
CA GLN A 48 4.98 -16.04 -8.73
C GLN A 48 5.47 -16.86 -7.52
N LEU A 49 5.13 -16.43 -6.31
CA LEU A 49 5.53 -17.10 -5.07
C LEU A 49 4.64 -18.32 -4.79
N PRO A 50 5.15 -19.34 -4.09
CA PRO A 50 4.35 -20.49 -3.68
C PRO A 50 3.26 -20.10 -2.68
N HIS A 51 2.12 -20.79 -2.75
CA HIS A 51 1.00 -20.56 -1.85
C HIS A 51 1.33 -20.97 -0.41
N LYS A 52 0.93 -20.13 0.56
CA LYS A 52 1.06 -20.28 2.02
C LYS A 52 -0.24 -19.91 2.74
N PRO A 53 -0.45 -20.31 4.00
CA PRO A 53 -1.56 -19.81 4.82
C PRO A 53 -1.52 -18.28 5.00
N ASP A 54 -2.68 -17.66 5.26
CA ASP A 54 -2.79 -16.21 5.40
C ASP A 54 -2.05 -15.67 6.63
N GLU A 55 -1.97 -16.44 7.73
CA GLU A 55 -1.21 -16.04 8.92
C GLU A 55 0.28 -15.86 8.63
N GLU A 56 0.82 -16.61 7.66
CA GLU A 56 2.23 -16.55 7.26
C GLU A 56 2.53 -15.43 6.26
N ARG A 57 1.50 -14.74 5.75
CA ARG A 57 1.62 -13.77 4.66
C ARG A 57 1.42 -12.31 5.08
N LEU A 58 1.37 -12.03 6.38
CA LEU A 58 1.22 -10.66 6.88
C LEU A 58 2.25 -9.69 6.27
N GLY A 59 3.50 -10.14 6.12
CA GLY A 59 4.56 -9.36 5.47
C GLY A 59 4.26 -9.02 4.00
N LEU A 60 3.77 -9.98 3.20
CA LEU A 60 3.36 -9.72 1.82
C LEU A 60 2.17 -8.76 1.77
N ASN A 61 1.24 -8.89 2.70
CA ASN A 61 0.08 -8.01 2.80
C ASN A 61 0.51 -6.55 3.03
N TRP A 62 1.40 -6.33 4.01
CA TRP A 62 1.92 -5.01 4.34
C TRP A 62 2.77 -4.44 3.21
N ASN A 63 3.65 -5.25 2.62
CA ASN A 63 4.49 -4.82 1.50
C ASN A 63 3.65 -4.37 0.31
N MET A 64 2.59 -5.11 -0.02
CA MET A 64 1.69 -4.72 -1.10
C MET A 64 0.96 -3.42 -0.76
N HIS A 65 0.37 -3.32 0.43
CA HIS A 65 -0.41 -2.14 0.81
C HIS A 65 0.45 -0.87 0.88
N TRP A 66 1.54 -0.90 1.63
CA TRP A 66 2.43 0.23 1.83
C TRP A 66 3.23 0.54 0.56
N GLY A 67 3.82 -0.48 -0.05
CA GLY A 67 4.62 -0.34 -1.26
C GLY A 67 3.80 0.26 -2.40
N GLN A 68 2.59 -0.25 -2.65
CA GLN A 68 1.72 0.30 -3.68
C GLN A 68 1.36 1.76 -3.42
N GLY A 69 0.94 2.11 -2.19
CA GLY A 69 0.56 3.49 -1.85
C GLY A 69 1.71 4.48 -2.02
N ILE A 70 2.91 4.11 -1.56
CA ILE A 70 4.12 4.95 -1.64
C ILE A 70 4.56 5.12 -3.10
N VAL A 71 4.67 4.03 -3.85
CA VAL A 71 5.13 4.06 -5.25
C VAL A 71 4.13 4.82 -6.13
N LEU A 72 2.83 4.60 -5.96
CA LEU A 72 1.81 5.34 -6.70
C LEU A 72 1.82 6.83 -6.35
N GLY A 73 2.15 7.21 -5.12
CA GLY A 73 2.35 8.62 -4.76
C GLY A 73 3.45 9.29 -5.59
N ALA A 74 4.58 8.63 -5.77
CA ALA A 74 5.66 9.10 -6.65
C ALA A 74 5.22 9.21 -8.11
N VAL A 75 4.56 8.17 -8.63
CA VAL A 75 4.02 8.17 -10.01
C VAL A 75 3.05 9.32 -10.20
N ARG A 76 2.12 9.53 -9.27
CA ARG A 76 1.12 10.61 -9.32
C ARG A 76 1.75 12.00 -9.29
N ALA A 77 2.83 12.17 -8.53
CA ALA A 77 3.58 13.43 -8.48
C ALA A 77 4.31 13.71 -9.79
N ILE A 78 4.92 12.70 -10.42
CA ILE A 78 5.53 12.84 -11.75
C ILE A 78 4.45 13.20 -12.79
N MET A 79 3.29 12.54 -12.74
CA MET A 79 2.16 12.88 -13.62
C MET A 79 1.69 14.32 -13.43
N ALA A 80 1.72 14.85 -12.19
CA ALA A 80 1.37 16.24 -11.90
C ALA A 80 2.43 17.24 -12.37
N GLU A 81 3.72 16.87 -12.36
CA GLU A 81 4.81 17.74 -12.84
C GLU A 81 4.81 17.84 -14.38
N ARG A 82 4.38 16.80 -15.09
CA ARG A 82 4.49 16.68 -16.55
C ARG A 82 3.17 16.84 -17.31
N GLY A 83 2.04 16.90 -16.59
CA GLY A 83 0.68 16.94 -17.12
C GLY A 83 0.07 18.33 -17.09
#